data_AF-A0A7J8SSL5-F1
#
_entry.id   AF-A0A7J8SSL5-F1
#
_cell.length_a   1.000
_cell.length_b   1.000
_cell.length_c   1.000
_cell.angle_alpha   90.00
_cell.angle_beta   90.00
_cell.angle_gamma   90.00
#
_symmetry.space_group_name_H-M   'P 1'
#
loop_
_entity.id
_entity.type
_entity.pdbx_description
1 polymer ?
#
loop_
_entity_poly.entity_id
_entity_poly.type
_entity_poly.pdbx_seq_one_letter_code
_entity_poly.pdbx_strand_id
1 'polypeptide(L)'
;MQKFTRLFTRNKMGDLCKVNVISGIGPNPYDPYVLKPDICALGEDILCANKYDAQNMYAHYQTMSGTSLANAVVAGMLSYIKTFHKDWGIARIKSAIMTRVN
;
A
#
# COMPACT_ATOMS: atom_id res chain seq x y z
N MET A 1 -6.18 25.21 24.51
CA MET A 1 -5.84 26.12 23.39
C MET A 1 -4.36 25.95 23.09
N GLN A 2 -3.99 25.62 21.83
CA GLN A 2 -2.62 25.39 21.31
C GLN A 2 -1.92 24.10 21.81
N LYS A 3 -1.40 23.16 21.00
CA LYS A 3 -0.92 23.21 19.61
C LYS A 3 -1.31 21.91 18.88
N PHE A 4 -2.35 21.99 18.07
CA PHE A 4 -2.55 21.08 16.93
C PHE A 4 -1.80 21.71 15.77
N THR A 5 -0.49 21.49 15.66
CA THR A 5 0.33 22.24 14.69
C THR A 5 1.45 21.36 14.12
N ARG A 6 1.36 21.16 12.80
CA ARG A 6 2.40 20.72 11.85
C ARG A 6 2.90 19.27 11.94
N LEU A 7 2.29 18.39 11.15
CA LEU A 7 3.01 17.28 10.50
C LEU A 7 2.76 17.14 8.99
N PHE A 8 1.95 17.99 8.36
CA PHE A 8 2.01 18.16 6.91
C PHE A 8 3.10 19.19 6.57
N THR A 9 4.34 18.72 6.51
CA THR A 9 5.43 19.48 5.88
C THR A 9 5.05 19.75 4.42
N ARG A 10 4.82 21.03 4.13
CA ARG A 10 4.35 21.62 2.86
C ARG A 10 5.35 21.50 1.69
N ASN A 11 6.33 20.60 1.76
CA ASN A 11 7.48 20.51 0.83
C ASN A 11 7.56 19.22 0.00
N LYS A 12 6.48 18.42 -0.08
CA LYS A 12 6.43 17.21 -0.94
C LYS A 12 5.32 17.23 -2.01
N MET A 13 4.74 18.40 -2.30
CA MET A 13 3.60 18.48 -3.23
C MET A 13 3.94 18.18 -4.70
N GLY A 14 5.23 18.09 -5.05
CA GLY A 14 5.72 17.68 -6.39
C GLY A 14 6.06 16.19 -6.53
N ASP A 15 6.06 15.41 -5.45
CA ASP A 15 6.54 14.02 -5.39
C ASP A 15 5.44 13.02 -4.95
N LEU A 16 4.17 13.40 -5.08
CA LEU A 16 3.04 12.70 -4.46
C LEU A 16 2.76 11.29 -5.00
N CYS A 17 3.33 10.91 -6.16
CA CYS A 17 3.12 9.61 -6.78
C CYS A 17 4.43 9.03 -7.36
N LYS A 18 5.45 8.90 -6.51
CA LYS A 18 6.72 8.26 -6.86
C LYS A 18 6.79 6.87 -6.24
N VAL A 19 7.18 5.88 -7.04
CA VAL A 19 7.48 4.53 -6.53
C VAL A 19 8.68 4.62 -5.59
N ASN A 20 8.56 4.05 -4.39
CA ASN A 20 9.66 4.04 -3.43
C ASN A 20 10.84 3.21 -3.96
N VAL A 21 12.07 3.68 -3.72
CA VAL A 21 13.33 3.00 -4.02
C VAL A 21 13.47 1.60 -3.39
N ILE A 22 12.75 1.32 -2.30
CA ILE A 22 12.76 -0.02 -1.66
C ILE A 22 11.79 -1.01 -2.33
N SER A 23 10.97 -0.55 -3.28
CA SER A 23 10.06 -1.43 -4.02
C SER A 23 10.84 -2.38 -4.91
N GLY A 24 10.41 -3.64 -4.97
CA GLY A 24 10.92 -4.59 -5.96
C GLY A 24 10.64 -4.09 -7.37
N ILE A 25 11.67 -4.11 -8.21
CA ILE A 25 11.59 -3.74 -9.62
C ILE A 25 11.66 -5.04 -10.42
N GLY A 26 10.84 -5.16 -11.46
CA GLY A 26 10.96 -6.28 -12.41
C GLY A 26 12.27 -6.23 -13.21
N PRO A 27 12.49 -7.17 -14.14
CA PRO A 27 11.55 -8.19 -14.63
C PRO A 27 11.45 -9.42 -13.72
N ASN A 28 10.46 -10.27 -13.98
CA ASN A 28 10.29 -11.54 -13.25
C ASN A 28 11.49 -12.47 -13.54
N PRO A 29 12.24 -12.92 -12.52
CA PRO A 29 13.42 -13.76 -12.73
C PRO A 29 13.11 -15.18 -13.21
N TYR A 30 11.86 -15.63 -13.07
CA TYR A 30 11.44 -16.99 -13.46
C TYR A 30 10.82 -17.08 -14.85
N ASP A 31 10.14 -16.02 -15.29
CA ASP A 31 9.50 -15.96 -16.61
C ASP A 31 9.59 -14.53 -17.15
N PRO A 32 10.51 -14.27 -18.10
CA PRO A 32 10.70 -12.96 -18.71
C PRO A 32 9.48 -12.42 -19.45
N TYR A 33 8.54 -13.28 -19.86
CA TYR A 33 7.34 -12.88 -20.60
C TYR A 33 6.20 -12.41 -19.68
N VAL A 34 6.34 -12.61 -18.36
CA VAL A 34 5.37 -12.15 -17.36
C VAL A 34 5.90 -10.91 -16.64
N LEU A 35 5.30 -9.76 -16.94
CA LEU A 35 5.65 -8.49 -16.30
C LEU A 35 5.23 -8.48 -14.82
N LYS A 36 6.16 -8.03 -13.96
CA LYS A 36 5.97 -7.79 -12.52
C LYS A 36 6.67 -6.48 -12.15
N PRO A 37 6.19 -5.73 -11.14
CA PRO A 37 5.02 -5.98 -10.30
C PRO A 37 3.68 -5.77 -11.02
N ASP A 38 2.60 -6.31 -10.45
CA ASP A 38 1.26 -6.31 -11.04
C ASP A 38 0.50 -4.97 -10.84
N ILE A 39 0.69 -4.31 -9.69
CA ILE A 39 -0.01 -3.08 -9.28
C ILE A 39 0.85 -2.31 -8.26
N CYS A 40 0.72 -0.99 -8.22
CA CYS A 40 1.30 -0.13 -7.20
C CYS A 40 0.21 0.42 -6.26
N ALA A 41 0.52 0.53 -4.98
CA ALA A 41 -0.36 1.09 -3.97
C ALA A 41 0.43 1.88 -2.92
N LEU A 42 -0.27 2.61 -2.06
CA LEU A 42 0.32 3.34 -0.95
C LEU A 42 1.05 2.38 -0.01
N GLY A 43 2.34 2.61 0.22
CA GLY A 43 3.15 1.83 1.16
C GLY A 43 4.16 2.67 1.93
N GLU A 44 4.14 4.00 1.80
CA GLU A 44 5.10 4.91 2.43
C GLU A 44 4.42 5.79 3.47
N ASP A 45 5.07 5.99 4.62
CA ASP A 45 4.63 6.90 5.68
C ASP A 45 3.18 6.66 6.14
N ILE A 46 2.77 5.38 6.24
CA ILE A 46 1.40 5.00 6.62
C ILE A 46 1.28 4.84 8.13
N LEU A 47 0.34 5.55 8.74
CA LEU A 47 0.00 5.38 10.15
C LEU A 47 -0.77 4.08 10.37
N CYS A 48 -0.16 3.13 11.09
CA CYS A 48 -0.73 1.81 11.34
C CYS A 48 -0.77 1.50 12.83
N ALA A 49 -1.72 0.65 13.23
CA ALA A 49 -1.73 0.11 14.57
C ALA A 49 -0.49 -0.76 14.79
N ASN A 50 0.22 -0.54 15.88
CA ASN A 50 1.31 -1.40 16.32
C ASN A 50 0.93 -2.05 17.63
N LYS A 51 1.17 -3.36 17.74
CA LYS A 51 1.10 -4.05 19.02
C LYS A 51 2.35 -3.64 19.80
N TYR A 52 2.13 -3.06 20.98
CA TYR A 52 3.11 -2.67 21.98
C TYR A 52 4.54 -3.15 21.70
N ASP A 53 5.41 -2.22 21.30
CA ASP A 53 6.85 -2.42 21.48
C ASP A 53 7.11 -2.40 22.99
N ALA A 54 7.77 -3.42 23.53
CA ALA A 54 8.03 -3.55 24.97
C ALA A 54 8.81 -2.35 25.52
N GLN A 55 9.45 -1.56 24.65
CA GLN A 55 10.18 -0.34 24.94
C GLN A 55 9.32 0.94 24.99
N ASN A 56 8.12 0.97 24.39
CA ASN A 56 7.33 2.19 24.26
C ASN A 56 5.85 1.94 24.61
N MET A 57 5.58 1.98 25.92
CA MET A 57 4.30 1.69 26.59
C MET A 57 3.10 2.59 26.20
N TYR A 58 3.26 3.53 25.26
CA TYR A 58 2.25 4.53 24.91
C TYR A 58 1.93 4.66 23.41
N ALA A 59 2.65 3.96 22.53
CA ALA A 59 2.47 4.09 21.08
C ALA A 59 1.61 2.95 20.51
N HIS A 60 0.29 3.09 20.58
CA HIS A 60 -0.66 2.18 19.91
C HIS A 60 -0.62 2.27 18.38
N TYR A 61 -0.05 3.36 17.85
CA TYR A 61 0.07 3.63 16.44
C TYR A 61 1.49 4.07 16.12
N GLN A 62 2.00 3.65 14.97
CA GLN A 62 3.30 4.06 14.46
C GLN A 62 3.21 4.28 12.95
N THR A 63 4.03 5.21 12.45
CA THR A 63 4.19 5.40 11.02
C THR A 63 5.16 4.35 10.48
N MET A 64 4.75 3.61 9.46
CA MET A 64 5.54 2.55 8.84
C MET A 64 5.62 2.72 7.33
N SER A 65 6.70 2.22 6.74
CA SER A 65 6.94 2.19 5.30
C SER A 65 7.33 0.79 4.85
N GLY A 66 6.81 0.32 3.71
CA GLY A 66 7.15 -0.97 3.12
C GLY A 66 6.10 -1.52 2.14
N THR A 67 6.53 -2.42 1.26
CA THR A 67 5.65 -3.15 0.32
C THR A 67 4.61 -4.02 1.04
N SER A 68 4.88 -4.45 2.27
CA SER A 68 3.92 -5.17 3.12
C SER A 68 2.66 -4.36 3.41
N LEU A 69 2.79 -3.03 3.55
CA LEU A 69 1.65 -2.14 3.79
C LEU A 69 0.87 -1.90 2.50
N ALA A 70 1.58 -1.72 1.37
CA ALA A 70 0.95 -1.68 0.05
C ALA A 70 0.14 -2.96 -0.23
N ASN A 71 0.67 -4.12 0.14
CA ASN A 71 -0.05 -5.40 0.05
C ASN A 71 -1.33 -5.42 0.92
N ALA A 72 -1.27 -4.92 2.16
CA ALA A 72 -2.45 -4.84 3.03
C ALA A 72 -3.55 -3.94 2.46
N VAL A 73 -3.18 -2.79 1.87
CA VAL A 73 -4.13 -1.88 1.20
C VAL A 73 -4.79 -2.56 0.00
N VAL A 74 -4.01 -3.23 -0.85
CA VAL A 74 -4.54 -3.98 -2.00
C VAL A 74 -5.45 -5.14 -1.55
N ALA A 75 -5.07 -5.87 -0.51
CA ALA A 75 -5.90 -6.95 0.06
C ALA A 75 -7.26 -6.44 0.57
N GLY A 76 -7.27 -5.28 1.23
CA GLY A 76 -8.50 -4.60 1.64
C GLY A 76 -9.40 -4.28 0.45
N MET A 77 -8.85 -3.66 -0.59
CA MET A 77 -9.59 -3.36 -1.83
C MET A 77 -10.14 -4.62 -2.51
N LEU A 78 -9.33 -5.69 -2.59
CA LEU A 78 -9.74 -6.98 -3.16
C LEU A 78 -10.92 -7.58 -2.38
N SER A 79 -10.86 -7.55 -1.05
CA SER A 79 -11.93 -8.07 -0.20
C SER A 79 -13.23 -7.30 -0.41
N TYR A 80 -13.15 -5.97 -0.55
CA TYR A 80 -14.30 -5.13 -0.84
C TYR A 80 -14.95 -5.50 -2.17
N ILE A 81 -14.17 -5.62 -3.26
CA ILE A 81 -14.68 -6.03 -4.57
C ILE A 81 -15.34 -7.41 -4.51
N LYS A 82 -14.74 -8.34 -3.76
CA LYS A 82 -15.28 -9.69 -3.58
C LYS A 82 -16.63 -9.71 -2.85
N THR A 83 -16.93 -8.72 -2.00
CA THR A 83 -18.25 -8.64 -1.32
C THR A 83 -19.40 -8.39 -2.29
N PHE A 84 -19.17 -7.59 -3.35
CA PHE A 84 -20.16 -7.30 -4.40
C PHE A 84 -20.16 -8.33 -5.52
N HIS A 85 -19.01 -8.95 -5.80
CA HIS A 85 -18.83 -9.93 -6.88
C HIS A 85 -18.38 -11.28 -6.31
N LYS A 86 -19.25 -11.92 -5.53
CA LYS A 86 -18.95 -13.20 -4.87
C LYS A 86 -18.67 -14.34 -5.87
N ASP A 87 -19.25 -14.28 -7.06
CA ASP A 87 -19.09 -15.22 -8.17
C ASP A 87 -17.75 -15.08 -8.92
N TRP A 88 -17.06 -13.94 -8.81
CA TRP A 88 -15.83 -13.73 -9.56
C TRP A 88 -14.66 -14.57 -9.02
N GLY A 89 -13.98 -15.28 -9.92
CA GLY A 89 -12.70 -15.92 -9.63
C GLY A 89 -11.56 -14.92 -9.43
N ILE A 90 -10.45 -15.38 -8.84
CA ILE A 90 -9.27 -14.54 -8.53
C ILE A 90 -8.70 -13.87 -9.78
N ALA A 91 -8.63 -14.60 -10.90
CA ALA A 91 -8.14 -14.07 -12.18
C ALA A 91 -9.00 -12.91 -12.71
N ARG A 92 -10.33 -12.99 -12.53
CA ARG A 92 -11.26 -11.96 -12.98
C ARG A 92 -11.14 -10.69 -12.14
N ILE A 93 -11.00 -10.84 -10.83
CA ILE A 93 -10.77 -9.70 -9.92
C ILE A 93 -9.42 -9.03 -10.23
N LYS A 94 -8.36 -9.83 -10.42
CA LYS A 94 -7.04 -9.31 -10.81
C LYS A 94 -7.12 -8.51 -12.12
N SER A 95 -7.75 -9.06 -13.15
CA SER A 95 -7.93 -8.40 -14.45
C SER A 95 -8.75 -7.11 -14.35
N ALA A 96 -9.87 -7.14 -13.61
CA ALA A 96 -10.73 -5.98 -13.41
C ALA A 96 -10.00 -4.82 -12.73
N ILE A 97 -9.12 -5.12 -11.77
CA ILE A 97 -8.32 -4.09 -11.11
C ILE A 97 -7.25 -3.55 -12.06
N MET A 98 -6.44 -4.43 -12.66
CA MET A 98 -5.35 -4.03 -13.55
C MET A 98 -5.80 -3.12 -14.70
N THR A 99 -6.97 -3.39 -15.27
CA THR A 99 -7.53 -2.60 -16.38
C THR A 99 -8.16 -1.28 -15.94
N ARG A 100 -8.35 -1.05 -14.63
CA ARG A 100 -9.02 0.13 -14.07
C ARG A 100 -8.10 1.04 -13.22
N VAL A 101 -6.80 0.75 -13.15
CA VAL A 101 -5.80 1.60 -12.47
C VAL A 101 -5.57 2.88 -13.29
N ASN A 102 -5.46 4.02 -12.62
CA ASN A 102 -5.15 5.33 -13.17
C ASN A 102 -4.10 6.00 -12.30
#